data_AF-A0A3D1AT57-F1
#
_entry.id   AF-A0A3D1AT57-F1
#
_cell.length_a   1.000
_cell.length_b   1.000
_cell.length_c   1.000
_cell.angle_alpha   90.00
_cell.angle_beta   90.00
_cell.angle_gamma   90.00
#
_symmetry.space_group_name_H-M   'P 1'
#
loop_
_entity.id
_entity.type
_entity.pdbx_description
1 polymer ?
#
loop_
_entity_poly.entity_id
_entity_poly.type
_entity_poly.pdbx_seq_one_letter_code
_entity_poly.pdbx_strand_id
1 'polypeptide(L)'
;RPCTRRKVNHVAVETGFVAYLKLKEAFALSTSDPGKAALAHDAAAQFIGDHLASMAEPLANILSHSCVEYLVLAGKALAQRTGPKKQPLKAHKSHFPILEAESTFDCESA
;
A
#
# COMPACT_ATOMS: atom_id res chain seq x y z
N ARG A 1 23.39 -18.13 -1.20
CA ARG A 1 22.84 -17.41 -0.03
C ARG A 1 21.47 -16.89 -0.44
N PRO A 2 20.33 -17.32 0.13
CA PRO A 2 19.06 -16.76 -0.31
C PRO A 2 18.93 -15.34 0.27
N CYS A 3 19.13 -14.34 -0.58
CA CYS A 3 18.93 -12.94 -0.27
C CYS A 3 17.44 -12.61 -0.43
N THR A 4 16.57 -13.07 0.48
CA THR A 4 15.13 -12.77 0.39
C THR A 4 14.72 -11.74 1.44
N ARG A 5 15.30 -10.54 1.34
CA ARG A 5 14.70 -9.35 1.96
C ARG A 5 13.36 -9.14 1.26
N ARG A 6 12.26 -9.67 1.84
CA ARG A 6 10.91 -9.46 1.28
C ARG A 6 10.75 -7.97 1.03
N LYS A 7 10.42 -7.60 -0.21
CA LYS A 7 10.14 -6.21 -0.56
C LYS A 7 9.05 -5.71 0.40
N VAL A 8 9.22 -4.51 0.93
CA VAL A 8 8.33 -3.89 1.93
C VAL A 8 6.86 -3.91 1.47
N ASN A 9 6.62 -3.93 0.16
CA ASN A 9 5.30 -3.92 -0.48
C ASN A 9 4.65 -5.31 -0.63
N HIS A 10 5.08 -6.32 0.12
CA HIS A 10 4.46 -7.65 0.06
C HIS A 10 3.17 -7.64 0.89
N VAL A 11 2.02 -8.03 0.31
CA VAL A 11 0.70 -7.98 0.97
C VAL A 11 0.69 -8.57 2.39
N ALA A 12 1.30 -9.75 2.60
CA ALA A 12 1.40 -10.36 3.93
C ALA A 12 2.13 -9.50 4.98
N VAL A 13 3.15 -8.74 4.56
CA VAL A 13 3.90 -7.82 5.44
C VAL A 13 3.03 -6.63 5.80
N GLU A 14 2.36 -6.04 4.81
CA GLU A 14 1.47 -4.90 5.02
C GLU A 14 0.25 -5.24 5.89
N THR A 15 -0.39 -6.39 5.64
CA THR A 15 -1.49 -6.86 6.50
C THR A 15 -1.01 -7.19 7.91
N GLY A 16 0.22 -7.69 8.07
CA GLY A 16 0.83 -7.91 9.37
C GLY A 16 1.08 -6.61 10.13
N PHE A 17 1.49 -5.55 9.43
CA PHE A 17 1.68 -4.23 10.02
C PHE A 17 0.36 -3.60 10.47
N VAL A 18 -0.71 -3.73 9.68
CA VAL A 18 -2.06 -3.30 10.12
C VAL A 18 -2.51 -4.06 11.36
N ALA A 19 -2.30 -5.38 11.41
CA ALA A 19 -2.63 -6.18 12.58
C ALA A 19 -1.88 -5.69 13.83
N TYR A 20 -0.61 -5.32 13.69
CA TYR A 20 0.18 -4.72 14.77
C TYR A 20 -0.38 -3.39 15.26
N LEU A 21 -0.79 -2.48 14.36
CA LEU A 21 -1.40 -1.21 14.75
C LEU A 21 -2.74 -1.42 15.48
N LYS A 22 -3.57 -2.35 15.01
CA LYS A 22 -4.81 -2.72 15.69
C LYS A 22 -4.58 -3.35 17.07
N LEU A 23 -3.51 -4.12 17.24
CA LEU A 23 -3.12 -4.61 18.55
C LEU A 23 -2.66 -3.48 19.48
N LYS A 24 -1.96 -2.47 18.96
CA LYS A 24 -1.58 -1.27 19.73
C LYS A 24 -2.78 -0.43 20.14
N GLU A 25 -3.76 -0.28 19.26
CA GLU A 25 -5.06 0.37 19.56
C GLU A 25 -5.75 -0.36 20.72
N ALA A 26 -5.93 -1.69 20.61
CA ALA A 26 -6.55 -2.51 21.65
C ALA A 26 -5.79 -2.45 22.99
N PHE A 27 -4.45 -2.47 22.95
CA PHE A 27 -3.62 -2.32 24.14
C PHE A 27 -3.84 -0.96 24.82
N ALA A 28 -3.80 0.14 24.05
CA ALA A 28 -4.01 1.48 24.58
C ALA A 28 -5.40 1.66 25.21
N LEU A 29 -6.45 1.08 24.59
CA LEU A 29 -7.80 1.02 25.15
C LEU A 29 -7.81 0.25 26.48
N SER A 30 -7.13 -0.90 26.55
CA SER A 30 -7.05 -1.70 27.78
C SER A 30 -6.33 -0.98 28.93
N THR A 31 -5.41 -0.06 28.61
CA THR A 31 -4.69 0.77 29.60
C THR A 31 -5.33 2.13 29.83
N SER A 32 -6.55 2.38 29.32
CA SER A 32 -7.26 3.67 29.44
C SER A 32 -6.46 4.87 28.92
N ASP A 33 -5.72 4.70 27.83
CA ASP A 33 -4.98 5.77 27.13
C ASP A 33 -5.67 6.09 25.78
N PRO A 34 -6.73 6.91 25.78
CA PRO A 34 -7.52 7.18 24.58
C PRO A 34 -6.72 7.93 23.51
N GLY A 35 -5.71 8.71 23.90
CA GLY A 35 -4.86 9.44 22.96
C GLY A 35 -4.01 8.50 22.10
N LYS A 36 -3.37 7.50 22.71
CA LYS A 36 -2.63 6.48 21.95
C LYS A 36 -3.55 5.55 21.16
N ALA A 37 -4.74 5.25 21.67
CA ALA A 37 -5.73 4.47 20.94
C ALA A 37 -6.14 5.17 19.64
N ALA A 38 -6.49 6.47 19.72
CA ALA A 38 -6.83 7.28 18.55
C ALA A 38 -5.66 7.36 17.56
N LEU A 39 -4.43 7.59 18.03
CA LEU A 39 -3.25 7.64 17.17
C LEU A 39 -3.03 6.32 16.41
N ALA A 40 -3.14 5.18 17.09
CA ALA A 40 -2.99 3.87 16.46
C ALA A 40 -4.13 3.57 15.47
N HIS A 41 -5.35 3.99 15.79
CA HIS A 41 -6.51 3.90 14.91
C HIS A 41 -6.29 4.69 13.61
N ASP A 42 -5.91 5.96 13.74
CA ASP A 42 -5.70 6.87 12.61
C ASP A 42 -4.53 6.39 11.74
N ALA A 43 -3.43 5.96 12.36
CA ALA A 43 -2.30 5.37 11.66
C ALA A 43 -2.71 4.11 10.87
N ALA A 44 -3.54 3.25 11.43
CA ALA A 44 -4.03 2.06 10.73
C ALA A 44 -4.94 2.44 9.56
N ALA A 45 -5.87 3.36 9.76
CA ALA A 45 -6.79 3.82 8.72
C ALA A 45 -6.04 4.51 7.56
N GLN A 46 -5.04 5.34 7.88
CA GLN A 46 -4.18 5.97 6.88
C GLN A 46 -3.36 4.93 6.12
N PHE A 47 -2.69 4.02 6.82
CA PHE A 47 -1.88 2.99 6.16
C PHE A 47 -2.70 2.09 5.23
N ILE A 48 -3.93 1.73 5.64
CA ILE A 48 -4.85 0.97 4.79
C ILE A 48 -5.17 1.75 3.49
N GLY A 49 -5.47 3.04 3.60
CA GLY A 49 -5.81 3.88 2.44
C GLY A 49 -4.64 4.12 1.50
N ASP A 50 -3.46 4.39 2.06
CA ASP A 50 -2.28 4.81 1.29
C ASP A 50 -1.56 3.62 0.64
N HIS A 51 -1.48 2.48 1.33
CA HIS A 51 -0.72 1.31 0.88
C HIS A 51 -1.63 0.17 0.40
N LEU A 52 -2.46 -0.37 1.29
CA LEU A 52 -3.19 -1.62 1.02
C LEU A 52 -4.32 -1.46 0.01
N ALA A 53 -5.06 -0.34 0.02
CA ALA A 53 -6.19 -0.13 -0.89
C ALA A 53 -5.75 -0.12 -2.36
N SER A 54 -4.49 0.25 -2.63
CA SER A 54 -3.94 0.24 -3.99
C SER A 54 -3.66 -1.16 -4.55
N MET A 55 -3.47 -2.15 -3.68
CA MET A 55 -3.11 -3.53 -4.06
C MET A 55 -4.25 -4.53 -3.89
N ALA A 56 -5.18 -4.28 -2.96
CA ALA A 56 -6.20 -5.25 -2.58
C ALA A 56 -7.14 -5.62 -3.72
N GLU A 57 -7.61 -4.63 -4.49
CA GLU A 57 -8.54 -4.86 -5.62
C GLU A 57 -7.85 -5.55 -6.81
N PRO A 58 -6.68 -5.11 -7.31
CA PRO A 58 -5.95 -5.86 -8.33
C PRO A 58 -5.63 -7.30 -7.89
N LEU A 59 -5.24 -7.50 -6.63
CA LEU A 59 -4.94 -8.83 -6.11
C LEU A 59 -6.19 -9.72 -6.07
N ALA A 60 -7.34 -9.19 -5.62
CA ALA A 60 -8.59 -9.92 -5.63
C ALA A 60 -8.99 -10.36 -7.04
N ASN A 61 -8.82 -9.49 -8.04
CA ASN A 61 -9.08 -9.80 -9.44
C ASN A 61 -8.18 -10.92 -9.96
N ILE A 62 -6.86 -10.84 -9.71
CA ILE A 62 -5.91 -11.89 -10.12
C ILE A 62 -6.26 -13.22 -9.45
N LEU A 63 -6.52 -13.20 -8.13
CA LEU A 63 -6.83 -14.42 -7.38
C LEU A 63 -8.20 -15.00 -7.75
N SER A 64 -9.14 -14.20 -8.28
CA SER A 64 -10.43 -14.69 -8.78
C SER A 64 -10.31 -15.69 -9.93
N HIS A 65 -9.22 -15.61 -10.69
CA HIS A 65 -8.89 -16.54 -11.77
C HIS A 65 -8.03 -17.71 -11.30
N SER A 66 -7.66 -17.77 -10.01
CA SER A 66 -6.96 -18.92 -9.46
C SER A 66 -7.95 -20.07 -9.27
N CYS A 67 -7.55 -21.30 -9.64
CA CYS A 67 -8.35 -22.51 -9.37
C CYS A 67 -8.32 -22.92 -7.89
N VAL A 68 -8.01 -21.99 -6.99
CA VAL A 68 -7.75 -22.25 -5.58
C VAL A 68 -8.73 -21.41 -4.74
N GLU A 69 -9.77 -22.06 -4.26
CA GLU A 69 -10.91 -21.41 -3.61
C GLU A 69 -10.50 -20.52 -2.42
N TYR A 70 -9.57 -20.98 -1.57
CA TYR A 70 -9.13 -20.21 -0.40
C TYR A 70 -8.48 -18.88 -0.79
N LEU A 71 -7.78 -18.83 -1.93
CA LEU A 71 -7.13 -17.60 -2.41
C LEU A 71 -8.15 -16.61 -2.95
N VAL A 72 -9.18 -17.10 -3.64
CA VAL A 72 -10.31 -16.28 -4.08
C VAL A 72 -10.99 -15.62 -2.88
N LEU A 73 -11.28 -16.41 -1.83
CA LEU A 73 -11.90 -15.92 -0.60
C LEU A 73 -11.02 -14.91 0.12
N ALA A 74 -9.72 -15.19 0.25
CA ALA A 74 -8.76 -14.28 0.89
C ALA A 74 -8.66 -12.94 0.14
N GLY A 75 -8.61 -12.98 -1.19
CA GLY A 75 -8.58 -11.78 -2.03
C GLY A 75 -9.84 -10.92 -1.85
N LYS A 76 -11.02 -11.54 -1.92
CA LYS A 76 -12.30 -10.84 -1.70
C LYS A 76 -12.39 -10.22 -0.30
N ALA A 77 -12.02 -10.97 0.74
CA ALA A 77 -12.05 -10.48 2.12
C ALA A 77 -11.08 -9.32 2.33
N LEU A 78 -9.90 -9.35 1.69
CA LEU A 78 -8.95 -8.24 1.75
C LEU A 78 -9.54 -6.98 1.11
N ALA A 79 -10.06 -7.07 -0.12
CA ALA A 79 -10.65 -5.93 -0.81
C ALA A 79 -11.83 -5.30 -0.05
N GLN A 80 -12.68 -6.13 0.57
CA GLN A 80 -13.79 -5.65 1.40
C GLN A 80 -13.31 -4.87 2.63
N ARG A 81 -12.21 -5.31 3.26
CA ARG A 81 -11.68 -4.67 4.49
C ARG A 81 -10.89 -3.40 4.21
N THR A 82 -10.25 -3.29 3.05
CA THR A 82 -9.48 -2.10 2.68
C THR A 82 -10.36 -1.00 2.10
N GLY A 83 -11.50 -1.38 1.50
CA GLY A 83 -12.35 -0.46 0.77
C GLY A 83 -11.74 -0.02 -0.57
N PRO A 84 -12.45 0.85 -1.31
CA PRO A 84 -11.98 1.35 -2.60
C PRO A 84 -10.76 2.26 -2.42
N LYS A 85 -9.87 2.25 -3.42
CA LYS A 85 -8.76 3.20 -3.47
C LYS A 85 -9.30 4.62 -3.43
N LYS A 86 -8.83 5.43 -2.47
CA LYS A 86 -9.06 6.88 -2.49
C LYS A 86 -8.38 7.43 -3.76
N GLN A 87 -9.18 7.92 -4.69
CA GLN A 87 -8.63 8.59 -5.87
C GLN A 87 -7.77 9.76 -5.38
N PRO A 88 -6.54 9.95 -5.90
CA PRO A 88 -5.82 11.17 -5.60
C PRO A 88 -6.70 12.35 -6.03
N LEU A 89 -6.86 13.34 -5.15
CA LEU A 89 -7.46 14.63 -5.49
C LEU A 89 -6.81 15.07 -6.79
N LYS A 90 -7.64 15.21 -7.85
CA LYS A 90 -7.27 15.45 -9.26
C LYS A 90 -5.84 15.96 -9.37
N ALA A 91 -4.96 15.13 -9.94
CA ALA A 91 -3.59 15.53 -10.26
C ALA A 91 -3.64 16.92 -10.89
N HIS A 92 -3.11 17.92 -10.17
CA HIS A 92 -2.72 19.17 -10.79
C HIS A 92 -1.84 18.72 -11.96
N LYS A 93 -2.27 18.94 -13.21
CA LYS A 93 -1.47 18.61 -14.38
C LYS A 93 -0.13 19.32 -14.16
N SER A 94 0.85 18.60 -13.64
CA SER A 94 2.23 19.04 -13.61
C SER A 94 2.63 19.02 -15.06
N HIS A 95 2.41 20.17 -15.71
CA HIS A 95 3.04 20.53 -16.96
C HIS A 95 4.53 20.54 -16.67
N PHE A 96 5.15 19.36 -16.71
CA PHE A 96 6.59 19.26 -16.74
C PHE A 96 7.01 19.79 -18.11
N PRO A 97 7.76 20.89 -18.19
CA PRO A 97 8.29 21.34 -19.46
C PRO A 97 9.22 20.25 -19.96
N ILE A 98 8.89 19.67 -21.11
CA ILE A 98 9.80 18.83 -21.86
C ILE A 98 10.90 19.78 -22.34
N LEU A 99 12.09 19.69 -21.75
CA LEU A 99 13.26 20.35 -22.31
C LEU A 99 13.58 19.63 -23.61
N GLU A 100 13.35 20.29 -24.74
CA GLU A 100 13.81 19.79 -26.03
C GLU A 100 15.32 19.63 -25.96
N ALA A 101 15.78 18.40 -26.19
CA ALA A 101 17.18 18.07 -26.20
C ALA A 101 17.81 18.58 -27.49
N GLU A 102 18.21 19.85 -27.50
CA GLU A 102 19.19 20.34 -28.46
C GLU A 102 20.50 20.64 -27.74
N SER A 103 21.31 19.60 -27.60
CA SER A 103 22.75 19.74 -27.80
C SER A 103 23.27 18.45 -28.41
N THR A 104 23.72 18.54 -29.66
CA THR A 104 24.66 17.59 -30.24
C THR A 104 25.87 17.53 -29.31
N PHE A 105 25.99 16.40 -28.61
CA PHE A 105 27.14 16.09 -27.77
C PHE A 105 28.25 15.62 -28.70
N ASP A 106 29.02 16.56 -29.26
CA ASP A 106 30.22 16.22 -30.03
C ASP A 106 31.28 15.68 -29.06
N CYS A 107 31.34 14.35 -28.98
CA CYS A 107 32.45 13.65 -28.33
C CYS A 107 33.61 13.59 -29.32
N GLU A 108 34.27 14.73 -29.57
CA GLU A 108 35.52 14.72 -30.33
C GLU A 108 36.66 14.30 -29.39
N SER A 109 37.27 13.18 -29.76
CA SER A 109 38.37 12.52 -29.07
C SER A 109 39.68 12.93 -29.76
N ALA A 110 40.60 13.61 -29.06
CA ALA A 110 42.06 13.54 -29.16
C ALA A 110 42.72 14.72 -28.44
#